data_AF-A0A0K0VKJ1-F1
#
_entry.id   AF-A0A0K0VKJ1-F1
#
_cell.length_a   1.000
_cell.length_b   1.000
_cell.length_c   1.000
_cell.angle_alpha   90.00
_cell.angle_beta   90.00
_cell.angle_gamma   90.00
#
_symmetry.space_group_name_H-M   'P 1'
#
loop_
_entity.id
_entity.type
_entity.pdbx_description
1 polymer ?
#
loop_
_entity_poly.entity_id
_entity_poly.type
_entity_poly.pdbx_seq_one_letter_code
_entity_poly.pdbx_strand_id
1 'polypeptide(L)'
;MRLLFPLLVLVPLLFCSYVVGNLVREPAVLDLPNHVRTPGDVLSSECWVSMSQEWRGGPCNSMTDDDKYRFALLLSNCFLEKQGLKTYECPREVAFAECTREMSSYERQILSTFFTYTDNYCLRAEVQRFHLQSARAVDSLYEATQDASAELGSIKHYASLIHQQTVDGLQQLHTLNDAHTQLHNQLTSLHTTTKEAAQETSQKLSSLSTVADTLHDGVNLAVQTSQEITHKQTTILQQQSDLLNVTGRTFSALTESAAHVHGQLATALSQQDTLLMGQADAHRSLERMVSMQHNMSHVVTSTLHGQEQLLVMQHTLHTDQHALHNQTMQELGVLESRATEVSAKLDTSLQQELMLLDAQQRAHTQFHDIMINHTAALQGLTDQSLNVRNAFEFVVEHLAALRTLVITQFFDLKSFAFYFVLVLCCMASTASKRTAGARLPLLSVWLGTLVVERAVLFPVLGADALAFVTYAWIARKIAVVVCVVLLCACAALHRDYERMNHKLLVQVAGVQETVSSQVDECRRQVSELSYALQHLQTEVMLKLETVLTRLEETLQHKHAPNNNNVSDDSTEHTAELLLQQTVE
;
A
#
# COMPACT_ATOMS: atom_id res chain seq x y z
N MET A 1 24.41 -59.64 -9.47
CA MET A 1 25.36 -58.49 -9.41
C MET A 1 25.20 -57.47 -10.55
N ARG A 2 24.01 -57.25 -11.14
CA ARG A 2 23.78 -56.15 -12.12
C ARG A 2 22.96 -54.97 -11.56
N LEU A 3 22.26 -55.15 -10.44
CA LEU A 3 21.44 -54.12 -9.78
C LEU A 3 22.09 -53.45 -8.55
N LEU A 4 23.15 -54.05 -7.99
CA LEU A 4 23.80 -53.57 -6.76
C LEU A 4 24.78 -52.41 -7.00
N PHE A 5 25.39 -52.33 -8.18
CA PHE A 5 26.37 -51.29 -8.52
C PHE A 5 25.77 -49.87 -8.66
N PRO A 6 24.61 -49.65 -9.31
CA PRO A 6 24.00 -48.32 -9.34
C PRO A 6 23.52 -47.87 -7.95
N LEU A 7 23.02 -48.79 -7.13
CA LEU A 7 22.61 -48.51 -5.74
C LEU A 7 23.79 -48.11 -4.83
N LEU A 8 24.97 -48.72 -5.02
CA LEU A 8 26.17 -48.43 -4.24
C LEU A 8 26.81 -47.07 -4.59
N VAL A 9 26.49 -46.49 -5.75
CA VAL A 9 26.99 -45.17 -6.21
C VAL A 9 25.96 -44.06 -6.02
N LEU A 10 24.66 -44.35 -6.15
CA LEU A 10 23.57 -43.38 -5.93
C LEU A 10 23.43 -42.99 -4.46
N VAL A 11 23.57 -43.95 -3.54
CA VAL A 11 23.38 -43.69 -2.10
C VAL A 11 24.42 -42.72 -1.54
N PRO A 12 25.74 -42.85 -1.81
CA PRO A 12 26.73 -41.88 -1.34
C PRO A 12 26.57 -40.49 -1.95
N LEU A 13 26.17 -40.37 -3.22
CA LEU A 13 26.00 -39.06 -3.89
C LEU A 13 24.75 -38.32 -3.40
N LEU A 14 23.65 -39.04 -3.17
CA LEU A 14 22.44 -38.47 -2.55
C LEU A 14 22.68 -38.14 -1.07
N PHE A 15 23.41 -38.99 -0.34
CA PHE A 15 23.76 -38.73 1.06
C PHE A 15 24.73 -37.55 1.19
N CYS A 16 25.70 -37.41 0.28
CA CYS A 16 26.61 -36.27 0.27
C CYS A 16 25.89 -34.96 -0.09
N SER A 17 24.95 -34.97 -1.05
CA SER A 17 24.10 -33.81 -1.35
C SER A 17 23.15 -33.45 -0.20
N TYR A 18 22.62 -34.44 0.52
CA TYR A 18 21.74 -34.24 1.67
C TYR A 18 22.49 -33.74 2.92
N VAL A 19 23.65 -34.33 3.24
CA VAL A 19 24.48 -33.95 4.38
C VAL A 19 25.09 -32.56 4.18
N VAL A 20 25.57 -32.24 2.97
CA VAL A 20 26.09 -30.90 2.67
C VAL A 20 24.95 -29.86 2.61
N GLY A 21 23.73 -30.25 2.21
CA GLY A 21 22.55 -29.39 2.28
C GLY A 21 22.11 -29.07 3.73
N ASN A 22 22.26 -30.02 4.65
CA ASN A 22 21.87 -29.84 6.06
C ASN A 22 22.96 -29.22 6.94
N LEU A 23 24.24 -29.35 6.61
CA LEU A 23 25.32 -28.63 7.31
C LEU A 23 25.30 -27.11 7.04
N VAL A 24 24.49 -26.65 6.09
CA VAL A 24 24.37 -25.24 5.66
C VAL A 24 23.07 -24.60 6.20
N ARG A 25 22.42 -25.22 7.19
CA ARG A 25 21.42 -24.51 8.01
C ARG A 25 22.15 -23.82 9.16
N GLU A 26 21.95 -22.50 9.23
CA GLU A 26 22.53 -21.50 10.14
C GLU A 26 23.20 -22.07 11.40
N PRO A 27 24.47 -21.74 11.70
CA PRO A 27 24.90 -21.83 13.08
C PRO A 27 24.10 -20.82 13.89
N ALA A 28 23.42 -21.32 14.92
CA ALA A 28 22.86 -20.52 15.98
C ALA A 28 23.88 -19.46 16.43
N VAL A 29 23.39 -18.25 16.65
CA VAL A 29 24.12 -17.13 17.25
C VAL A 29 24.83 -17.66 18.51
N LEU A 30 26.15 -17.79 18.39
CA LEU A 30 27.00 -18.14 19.51
C LEU A 30 27.18 -16.86 20.33
N ASP A 31 26.44 -16.73 21.41
CA ASP A 31 26.73 -15.74 22.45
C ASP A 31 28.19 -15.94 22.90
N LEU A 32 29.05 -14.98 22.58
CA LEU A 32 30.40 -14.95 23.17
C LEU A 32 30.27 -14.41 24.60
N PRO A 33 30.71 -15.18 25.62
CA PRO A 33 30.89 -14.63 26.94
C PRO A 33 32.04 -13.62 26.89
N ASN A 34 31.76 -12.41 27.38
CA ASN A 34 32.78 -11.42 27.70
C ASN A 34 33.79 -12.04 28.69
N HIS A 35 35.07 -11.79 28.41
CA HIS A 35 36.26 -12.12 29.21
C HIS A 35 36.85 -13.53 29.04
N VAL A 36 37.69 -13.67 28.00
CA VAL A 36 38.91 -14.49 28.12
C VAL A 36 40.09 -13.56 27.91
N ARG A 37 40.79 -13.24 29.01
CA ARG A 37 42.06 -12.51 29.02
C ARG A 37 43.15 -13.50 28.57
N THR A 38 43.53 -13.45 27.30
CA THR A 38 44.74 -14.12 26.80
C THR A 38 45.95 -13.19 26.96
N PRO A 39 47.18 -13.71 27.14
CA PRO A 39 48.40 -12.91 27.39
C PRO A 39 48.88 -12.19 26.11
N GLY A 40 48.09 -11.22 25.66
CA GLY A 40 48.31 -10.35 24.51
C GLY A 40 47.69 -8.95 24.73
N ASP A 41 47.62 -8.51 25.98
CA ASP A 41 47.03 -7.25 26.46
C ASP A 41 47.86 -5.99 26.10
N VAL A 42 48.73 -6.05 25.09
CA VAL A 42 49.48 -4.86 24.63
C VAL A 42 48.59 -3.96 23.77
N LEU A 43 47.58 -4.50 23.09
CA LEU A 43 46.66 -3.75 22.22
C LEU A 43 45.51 -3.03 22.93
N SER A 44 45.33 -3.19 24.25
CA SER A 44 44.27 -2.49 25.00
C SER A 44 44.69 -1.11 25.50
N SER A 45 45.89 -0.63 25.13
CA SER A 45 46.37 0.68 25.55
C SER A 45 45.69 1.79 24.73
N GLU A 46 45.32 2.90 25.38
CA GLU A 46 44.66 4.05 24.74
C GLU A 46 45.42 4.54 23.49
N CYS A 47 46.75 4.44 23.47
CA CYS A 47 47.59 4.81 22.33
C CYS A 47 47.27 3.98 21.08
N TRP A 48 47.06 2.66 21.23
CA TRP A 48 46.72 1.79 20.10
C TRP A 48 45.35 2.11 19.52
N VAL A 49 44.38 2.43 20.39
CA VAL A 49 43.04 2.82 19.97
C VAL A 49 43.08 4.16 19.23
N SER A 50 43.79 5.16 19.75
CA SER A 50 43.95 6.47 19.07
C SER A 50 44.63 6.32 17.72
N MET A 51 45.75 5.60 17.67
CA MET A 51 46.50 5.33 16.44
C MET A 51 45.65 4.62 15.38
N SER A 52 44.85 3.62 15.79
CA SER A 52 43.96 2.91 14.87
C SER A 52 42.83 3.78 14.30
N GLN A 53 42.41 4.83 15.04
CA GLN A 53 41.42 5.79 14.58
C GLN A 53 42.03 6.83 13.64
N GLU A 54 43.27 7.26 13.91
CA GLU A 54 44.00 8.29 13.18
C GLU A 54 44.63 7.81 11.87
N TRP A 55 44.97 6.52 11.76
CA TRP A 55 45.51 5.95 10.52
C TRP A 55 44.53 6.15 9.35
N ARG A 56 44.98 6.93 8.36
CA ARG A 56 44.27 7.24 7.10
C ARG A 56 44.90 6.58 5.87
N GLY A 57 45.84 5.66 6.05
CA GLY A 57 46.24 4.80 4.93
C GLY A 57 45.06 3.91 4.56
N GLY A 58 44.91 3.60 3.28
CA GLY A 58 43.77 2.85 2.75
C GLY A 58 43.60 1.45 3.37
N PRO A 59 42.75 0.60 2.77
CA PRO A 59 42.46 -0.73 3.32
C PRO A 59 43.75 -1.54 3.52
N CYS A 60 43.79 -2.37 4.57
CA CYS A 60 45.00 -3.13 4.95
C CYS A 60 45.55 -4.01 3.81
N ASN A 61 44.70 -4.41 2.87
CA ASN A 61 45.07 -5.23 1.71
C ASN A 61 45.82 -4.45 0.61
N SER A 62 45.81 -3.12 0.62
CA SER A 62 46.44 -2.27 -0.40
C SER A 62 47.56 -1.39 0.15
N MET A 63 48.15 -1.75 1.30
CA MET A 63 49.24 -0.99 1.89
C MET A 63 50.51 -1.14 1.06
N THR A 64 51.11 0.00 0.69
CA THR A 64 52.45 0.03 0.11
C THR A 64 53.51 -0.30 1.17
N ASP A 65 54.72 -0.66 0.77
CA ASP A 65 55.80 -0.90 1.73
C ASP A 65 56.07 0.34 2.61
N ASP A 66 55.97 1.55 2.06
CA ASP A 66 56.08 2.81 2.83
C ASP A 66 54.93 2.94 3.85
N ASP A 67 53.70 2.59 3.47
CA ASP A 67 52.57 2.54 4.41
C ASP A 67 52.82 1.52 5.53
N LYS A 68 53.40 0.35 5.21
CA LYS A 68 53.72 -0.68 6.20
C LYS A 68 54.78 -0.21 7.19
N TYR A 69 55.81 0.48 6.71
CA TYR A 69 56.85 1.07 7.55
C TYR A 69 56.32 2.19 8.44
N ARG A 70 55.47 3.06 7.91
CA ARG A 70 54.84 4.15 8.68
C ARG A 70 53.85 3.62 9.71
N PHE A 71 53.06 2.61 9.35
CA PHE A 71 52.17 1.96 10.31
C PHE A 71 52.98 1.28 11.42
N ALA A 72 54.01 0.51 11.07
CA ALA A 72 54.94 -0.10 12.04
C ALA A 72 55.58 0.93 12.96
N LEU A 73 55.89 2.12 12.45
CA LEU A 73 56.43 3.21 13.25
C LEU A 73 55.41 3.76 14.24
N LEU A 74 54.15 3.92 13.86
CA LEU A 74 53.08 4.31 14.78
C LEU A 74 52.93 3.28 15.91
N LEU A 75 52.99 1.97 15.59
CA LEU A 75 52.99 0.90 16.59
C LEU A 75 54.20 1.00 17.53
N SER A 76 55.37 1.25 16.95
CA SER A 76 56.63 1.38 17.66
C SER A 76 56.61 2.59 18.58
N ASN A 77 56.05 3.72 18.15
CA ASN A 77 55.91 4.92 18.96
C ASN A 77 55.04 4.66 20.20
N CYS A 78 53.91 3.96 20.04
CA CYS A 78 53.10 3.57 21.21
C CYS A 78 53.88 2.68 22.19
N PHE A 79 54.75 1.81 21.69
CA PHE A 79 55.59 0.96 22.53
C PHE A 79 56.72 1.75 23.21
N LEU A 80 57.38 2.65 22.49
CA LEU A 80 58.46 3.51 22.98
C LEU A 80 57.95 4.50 24.03
N GLU A 81 56.79 5.11 23.80
CA GLU A 81 56.14 6.02 24.74
C GLU A 81 55.84 5.32 26.07
N LYS A 82 55.33 4.08 26.02
CA LYS A 82 55.10 3.27 27.23
C LYS A 82 56.39 2.93 27.98
N GLN A 83 57.53 2.95 27.31
CA GLN A 83 58.86 2.75 27.91
C GLN A 83 59.54 4.07 28.34
N GLY A 84 58.90 5.21 28.12
CA GLY A 84 59.50 6.53 28.36
C GLY A 84 60.66 6.87 27.41
N LEU A 85 60.71 6.21 26.25
CA LEU A 85 61.72 6.43 25.22
C LEU A 85 61.24 7.48 24.21
N LYS A 86 62.20 8.04 23.46
CA LYS A 86 61.93 9.05 22.42
C LYS A 86 61.05 8.43 21.32
N THR A 87 59.94 9.08 21.00
CA THR A 87 59.09 8.76 19.85
C THR A 87 59.56 9.49 18.60
N TYR A 88 59.20 8.98 17.43
CA TYR A 88 59.61 9.52 16.13
C TYR A 88 58.40 9.77 15.25
N GLU A 89 58.03 11.03 15.06
CA GLU A 89 56.94 11.42 14.17
C GLU A 89 57.47 11.62 12.74
N CYS A 90 56.95 10.85 11.79
CA CYS A 90 57.33 10.93 10.38
C CYS A 90 56.13 11.33 9.51
N PRO A 91 55.99 12.62 9.15
CA PRO A 91 54.97 13.10 8.22
C PRO A 91 55.11 12.44 6.84
N ARG A 92 54.02 12.37 6.06
CA ARG A 92 54.01 11.70 4.74
C ARG A 92 54.87 12.42 3.70
N GLU A 93 55.16 13.71 3.93
CA GLU A 93 55.93 14.59 3.05
C GLU A 93 57.43 14.29 3.09
N VAL A 94 57.92 13.63 4.14
CA VAL A 94 59.34 13.30 4.34
C VAL A 94 59.58 11.83 4.01
N ALA A 95 60.67 11.52 3.31
CA ALA A 95 61.06 10.14 3.03
C ALA A 95 61.31 9.35 4.32
N PHE A 96 60.75 8.14 4.43
CA PHE A 96 60.84 7.33 5.64
C PHE A 96 62.30 7.04 6.08
N ALA A 97 63.19 6.83 5.10
CA ALA A 97 64.61 6.59 5.34
C ALA A 97 65.33 7.80 5.94
N GLU A 98 64.89 9.02 5.62
CA GLU A 98 65.45 10.26 6.17
C GLU A 98 64.99 10.45 7.62
N CYS A 99 63.71 10.19 7.89
CA CYS A 99 63.12 10.35 9.21
C CYS A 99 63.65 9.34 10.25
N THR A 100 63.98 8.11 9.81
CA THR A 100 64.43 7.04 10.72
C THR A 100 65.96 6.97 10.89
N ARG A 101 66.72 7.89 10.27
CA ARG A 101 68.19 7.86 10.25
C ARG A 101 68.83 7.99 11.64
N GLU A 102 68.19 8.71 12.56
CA GLU A 102 68.68 8.94 13.92
C GLU A 102 68.25 7.87 14.93
N MET A 103 67.54 6.81 14.50
CA MET A 103 67.12 5.73 15.40
C MET A 103 68.32 4.85 15.80
N SER A 104 68.45 4.56 17.10
CA SER A 104 69.49 3.64 17.57
C SER A 104 69.20 2.21 17.10
N SER A 105 70.13 1.30 17.35
CA SER A 105 69.93 -0.12 17.03
C SER A 105 68.75 -0.74 17.77
N TYR A 106 68.44 -0.25 18.98
CA TYR A 106 67.33 -0.74 19.79
C TYR A 106 65.97 -0.34 19.20
N GLU A 107 65.75 0.94 18.86
CA GLU A 107 64.48 1.38 18.27
C GLU A 107 64.28 0.79 16.86
N ARG A 108 65.36 0.61 16.09
CA ARG A 108 65.28 -0.08 14.79
C ARG A 108 64.88 -1.55 14.92
N GLN A 109 65.31 -2.23 15.97
CA GLN A 109 64.90 -3.61 16.24
C GLN A 109 63.41 -3.70 16.58
N ILE A 110 62.91 -2.77 17.40
CA ILE A 110 61.49 -2.64 17.72
C ILE A 110 60.68 -2.38 16.45
N LEU A 111 61.11 -1.41 15.64
CA LEU A 111 60.48 -1.07 14.37
C LEU A 111 60.42 -2.27 13.42
N SER A 112 61.52 -3.00 13.26
CA SER A 112 61.59 -4.21 12.42
C SER A 112 60.64 -5.32 12.93
N THR A 113 60.53 -5.45 14.25
CA THR A 113 59.61 -6.42 14.87
C THR A 113 58.17 -6.07 14.55
N PHE A 114 57.76 -4.82 14.74
CA PHE A 114 56.40 -4.39 14.40
C PHE A 114 56.13 -4.44 12.89
N PHE A 115 57.13 -4.12 12.07
CA PHE A 115 57.03 -4.22 10.61
C PHE A 115 56.69 -5.63 10.14
N THR A 116 57.32 -6.65 10.75
CA THR A 116 57.06 -8.07 10.42
C THR A 116 55.60 -8.46 10.68
N TYR A 117 54.93 -7.79 11.62
CA TYR A 117 53.55 -8.09 12.01
C TYR A 117 52.54 -7.03 11.57
N THR A 118 52.95 -6.04 10.76
CA THR A 118 52.09 -4.92 10.34
C THR A 118 50.76 -5.37 9.76
N ASP A 119 50.76 -6.39 8.90
CA ASP A 119 49.53 -6.88 8.26
C ASP A 119 48.53 -7.44 9.28
N ASN A 120 49.02 -8.16 10.31
CA ASN A 120 48.20 -8.70 11.38
C ASN A 120 47.64 -7.60 12.28
N TYR A 121 48.47 -6.61 12.63
CA TYR A 121 48.06 -5.49 13.46
C TYR A 121 47.09 -4.56 12.72
N CYS A 122 47.26 -4.36 11.42
CA CYS A 122 46.34 -3.58 10.59
C CYS A 122 44.97 -4.25 10.52
N LEU A 123 44.91 -5.55 10.21
CA LEU A 123 43.64 -6.29 10.16
C LEU A 123 42.90 -6.22 11.51
N ARG A 124 43.63 -6.35 12.62
CA ARG A 124 43.06 -6.23 13.97
C ARG A 124 42.52 -4.83 14.26
N ALA A 125 43.24 -3.79 13.82
CA ALA A 125 42.80 -2.40 13.93
C ALA A 125 41.51 -2.15 13.11
N GLU A 126 41.41 -2.71 11.90
CA GLU A 126 40.21 -2.59 11.05
C GLU A 126 38.99 -3.26 11.69
N VAL A 127 39.16 -4.47 12.24
CA VAL A 127 38.11 -5.17 13.00
C VAL A 127 37.66 -4.35 14.21
N GLN A 128 38.59 -3.73 14.94
CA GLN A 128 38.27 -2.92 16.11
C GLN A 128 37.55 -1.62 15.75
N ARG A 129 37.93 -0.96 14.65
CA ARG A 129 37.19 0.19 14.10
C ARG A 129 35.77 -0.21 13.73
N PHE A 130 35.60 -1.35 13.07
CA PHE A 130 34.28 -1.88 12.69
C PHE A 130 33.39 -2.13 13.92
N HIS A 131 33.94 -2.76 14.97
CA HIS A 131 33.21 -2.97 16.22
C HIS A 131 32.77 -1.64 16.87
N LEU A 132 33.68 -0.66 16.94
CA LEU A 132 33.36 0.64 17.54
C LEU A 132 32.32 1.42 16.73
N GLN A 133 32.42 1.39 15.40
CA GLN A 133 31.42 2.02 14.52
C GLN A 133 30.06 1.32 14.63
N SER A 134 30.05 0.00 14.69
CA SER A 134 28.82 -0.78 14.86
C SER A 134 28.16 -0.49 16.20
N ALA A 135 28.93 -0.44 17.29
CA ALA A 135 28.41 -0.08 18.61
C ALA A 135 27.77 1.32 18.62
N ARG A 136 28.44 2.32 18.05
CA ARG A 136 27.88 3.69 17.92
C ARG A 136 26.64 3.73 17.06
N ALA A 137 26.59 2.96 15.97
CA ALA A 137 25.41 2.90 15.10
C ALA A 137 24.23 2.23 15.82
N VAL A 138 24.49 1.18 16.61
CA VAL A 138 23.47 0.52 17.43
C VAL A 138 22.95 1.44 18.53
N ASP A 139 23.83 2.14 19.24
CA ASP A 139 23.43 3.12 20.27
C ASP A 139 22.59 4.25 19.66
N SER A 140 23.03 4.81 18.53
CA SER A 140 22.27 5.85 17.83
C SER A 140 20.91 5.35 17.33
N LEU A 141 20.84 4.11 16.84
CA LEU A 141 19.57 3.50 16.45
C LEU A 141 18.66 3.27 17.66
N TYR A 142 19.22 2.82 18.78
CA TYR A 142 18.47 2.61 20.02
C TYR A 142 17.89 3.91 20.54
N GLU A 143 18.70 4.98 20.62
CA GLU A 143 18.26 6.33 20.99
C GLU A 143 17.16 6.83 20.04
N ALA A 144 17.38 6.76 18.72
CA ALA A 144 16.38 7.17 17.74
C ALA A 144 15.07 6.36 17.84
N THR A 145 15.17 5.06 18.17
CA THR A 145 13.98 4.20 18.35
C THR A 145 13.25 4.55 19.65
N GLN A 146 13.98 4.86 20.71
CA GLN A 146 13.41 5.29 21.98
C GLN A 146 12.69 6.63 21.83
N ASP A 147 13.30 7.60 21.15
CA ASP A 147 12.70 8.90 20.85
C ASP A 147 11.44 8.74 19.98
N ALA A 148 11.53 7.94 18.92
CA ALA A 148 10.36 7.62 18.08
C ALA A 148 9.23 6.97 18.89
N SER A 149 9.54 6.10 19.86
CA SER A 149 8.53 5.46 20.71
C SER A 149 7.84 6.47 21.66
N ALA A 150 8.59 7.44 22.19
CA ALA A 150 8.08 8.51 23.04
C ALA A 150 7.19 9.48 22.25
N GLU A 151 7.60 9.84 21.02
CA GLU A 151 6.79 10.62 20.09
C GLU A 151 5.50 9.88 19.71
N LEU A 152 5.57 8.58 19.41
CA LEU A 152 4.38 7.78 19.09
C LEU A 152 3.41 7.70 20.28
N GLY A 153 3.93 7.65 21.51
CA GLY A 153 3.14 7.77 22.74
C GLY A 153 2.41 9.10 22.84
N SER A 154 3.08 10.19 22.47
CA SER A 154 2.52 11.54 22.43
C SER A 154 1.45 11.67 21.35
N ILE A 155 1.68 11.14 20.14
CA ILE A 155 0.70 11.09 19.04
C ILE A 155 -0.55 10.34 19.48
N LYS A 156 -0.40 9.19 20.14
CA LYS A 156 -1.53 8.42 20.66
C LYS A 156 -2.34 9.23 21.68
N HIS A 157 -1.67 9.97 22.55
CA HIS A 157 -2.32 10.85 23.51
C HIS A 157 -3.10 11.98 22.82
N TYR A 158 -2.47 12.71 21.89
CA TYR A 158 -3.15 13.76 21.12
C TYR A 158 -4.33 13.22 20.29
N ALA A 159 -4.17 12.07 19.65
CA ALA A 159 -5.25 11.43 18.89
C ALA A 159 -6.46 11.08 19.79
N SER A 160 -6.21 10.59 21.01
CA SER A 160 -7.29 10.31 21.98
C SER A 160 -7.98 11.59 22.46
N LEU A 161 -7.21 12.66 22.70
CA LEU A 161 -7.74 13.95 23.13
C LEU A 161 -8.60 14.60 22.04
N ILE A 162 -8.11 14.63 20.80
CA ILE A 162 -8.86 15.12 19.64
C ILE A 162 -10.14 14.32 19.47
N HIS A 163 -10.07 12.99 19.56
CA HIS A 163 -11.24 12.14 19.44
C HIS A 163 -12.31 12.50 20.49
N GLN A 164 -11.91 12.61 21.76
CA GLN A 164 -12.83 12.96 22.84
C GLN A 164 -13.43 14.36 22.64
N GLN A 165 -12.61 15.38 22.35
CA GLN A 165 -13.11 16.74 22.12
C GLN A 165 -14.00 16.85 20.88
N THR A 166 -13.75 16.06 19.85
CA THR A 166 -14.60 16.02 18.65
C THR A 166 -15.95 15.40 18.96
N VAL A 167 -15.98 14.34 19.78
CA VAL A 167 -17.23 13.73 20.24
C VAL A 167 -18.03 14.71 21.11
N ASP A 168 -17.37 15.38 22.07
CA ASP A 168 -18.01 16.37 22.93
C ASP A 168 -18.56 17.55 22.10
N GLY A 169 -17.79 18.05 21.13
CA GLY A 169 -18.21 19.11 20.22
C GLY A 169 -19.38 18.70 19.31
N LEU A 170 -19.38 17.48 18.77
CA LEU A 170 -20.49 16.93 17.99
C LEU A 170 -21.75 16.79 18.85
N GLN A 171 -21.62 16.36 20.10
CA GLN A 171 -22.75 16.26 21.02
C GLN A 171 -23.33 17.65 21.31
N GLN A 172 -22.49 18.67 21.49
CA GLN A 172 -22.94 20.05 21.66
C GLN A 172 -23.67 20.58 20.42
N LEU A 173 -23.15 20.30 19.20
CA LEU A 173 -23.84 20.62 17.95
C LEU A 173 -25.20 19.92 17.83
N HIS A 174 -25.31 18.66 18.28
CA HIS A 174 -26.58 17.93 18.27
C HIS A 174 -27.61 18.60 19.19
N THR A 175 -27.24 18.94 20.42
CA THR A 175 -28.14 19.66 21.35
C THR A 175 -28.58 21.02 20.82
N LEU A 176 -27.67 21.73 20.13
CA LEU A 176 -27.97 23.02 19.52
C LEU A 176 -28.94 22.87 18.33
N ASN A 177 -28.75 21.83 17.52
CA ASN A 177 -29.67 21.49 16.44
C ASN A 177 -31.06 21.12 16.95
N ASP A 178 -31.15 20.35 18.04
CA ASP A 178 -32.42 19.99 18.67
C ASP A 178 -33.16 21.24 19.18
N ALA A 179 -32.44 22.15 19.85
CA ALA A 179 -32.97 23.45 20.28
C ALA A 179 -33.45 24.29 19.09
N HIS A 180 -32.74 24.26 17.96
CA HIS A 180 -33.15 24.95 16.73
C HIS A 180 -34.44 24.36 16.16
N THR A 181 -34.58 23.03 16.09
CA THR A 181 -35.83 22.40 15.66
C THR A 181 -37.00 22.69 16.59
N GLN A 182 -36.76 22.75 17.91
CA GLN A 182 -37.79 23.12 18.87
C GLN A 182 -38.26 24.55 18.66
N LEU A 183 -37.33 25.50 18.47
CA LEU A 183 -37.65 26.89 18.17
C LEU A 183 -38.43 27.00 16.86
N HIS A 184 -38.02 26.28 15.81
CA HIS A 184 -38.72 26.27 14.53
C HIS A 184 -40.17 25.78 14.66
N ASN A 185 -40.39 24.73 15.47
CA ASN A 185 -41.73 24.22 15.75
C ASN A 185 -42.56 25.25 16.54
N GLN A 186 -41.96 25.96 17.50
CA GLN A 186 -42.63 27.05 18.22
C GLN A 186 -43.01 28.22 17.30
N LEU A 187 -42.11 28.63 16.39
CA LEU A 187 -42.36 29.67 15.39
C LEU A 187 -43.51 29.27 14.46
N THR A 188 -43.52 28.02 14.01
CA THR A 188 -44.56 27.51 13.10
C THR A 188 -45.92 27.48 13.81
N SER A 189 -45.96 27.00 15.05
CA SER A 189 -47.15 27.05 15.92
C SER A 189 -47.65 28.49 16.07
N LEU A 190 -46.75 29.43 16.37
CA LEU A 190 -47.09 30.85 16.53
C LEU A 190 -47.62 31.45 15.23
N HIS A 191 -47.04 31.09 14.08
CA HIS A 191 -47.53 31.54 12.79
C HIS A 191 -48.94 30.99 12.49
N THR A 192 -49.22 29.74 12.83
CA THR A 192 -50.57 29.17 12.67
C THR A 192 -51.59 29.86 13.57
N THR A 193 -51.27 30.07 14.86
CA THR A 193 -52.19 30.74 15.80
C THR A 193 -52.42 32.21 15.44
N THR A 194 -51.41 32.92 14.94
CA THR A 194 -51.58 34.30 14.45
C THR A 194 -52.44 34.37 13.20
N LYS A 195 -52.31 33.41 12.28
CA LYS A 195 -53.15 33.32 11.09
C LYS A 195 -54.61 33.02 11.44
N GLU A 196 -54.85 32.07 12.33
CA GLU A 196 -56.19 31.74 12.83
C GLU A 196 -56.82 32.92 13.55
N ALA A 197 -56.06 33.59 14.44
CA ALA A 197 -56.51 34.80 15.11
C ALA A 197 -56.85 35.90 14.10
N ALA A 198 -56.01 36.14 13.08
CA ALA A 198 -56.27 37.15 12.05
C ALA A 198 -57.52 36.85 11.20
N GLN A 199 -57.80 35.58 10.94
CA GLN A 199 -59.00 35.17 10.21
C GLN A 199 -60.27 35.33 11.07
N GLU A 200 -60.18 34.97 12.35
CA GLU A 200 -61.26 35.16 13.31
C GLU A 200 -61.56 36.64 13.53
N THR A 201 -60.54 37.49 13.68
CA THR A 201 -60.73 38.94 13.82
C THR A 201 -61.36 39.54 12.57
N SER A 202 -60.95 39.12 11.37
CA SER A 202 -61.58 39.56 10.11
C SER A 202 -63.06 39.16 10.05
N GLN A 203 -63.39 37.93 10.43
CA GLN A 203 -64.77 37.45 10.44
C GLN A 203 -65.63 38.21 11.46
N LYS A 204 -65.11 38.45 12.66
CA LYS A 204 -65.84 39.22 13.68
C LYS A 204 -66.00 40.69 13.31
N LEU A 205 -64.97 41.32 12.73
CA LEU A 205 -65.06 42.69 12.23
C LEU A 205 -66.10 42.84 11.12
N SER A 206 -66.26 41.83 10.26
CA SER A 206 -67.32 41.82 9.25
C SER A 206 -68.72 41.78 9.87
N SER A 207 -68.92 41.01 10.94
CA SER A 207 -70.20 40.97 11.66
C SER A 207 -70.54 42.30 12.34
N LEU A 208 -69.53 42.96 12.92
CA LEU A 208 -69.64 44.29 13.48
C LEU A 208 -70.00 45.34 12.42
N SER A 209 -69.38 45.26 11.24
CA SER A 209 -69.72 46.10 10.09
C SER A 209 -71.19 45.95 9.71
N THR A 210 -71.70 44.71 9.61
CA THR A 210 -73.10 44.49 9.24
C THR A 210 -74.09 45.05 10.27
N VAL A 211 -73.80 44.94 11.57
CA VAL A 211 -74.65 45.54 12.61
C VAL A 211 -74.58 47.07 12.55
N ALA A 212 -73.40 47.65 12.30
CA ALA A 212 -73.26 49.09 12.12
C ALA A 212 -74.06 49.62 10.93
N ASP A 213 -74.09 48.90 9.80
CA ASP A 213 -74.91 49.25 8.62
C ASP A 213 -76.41 49.21 8.96
N THR A 214 -76.89 48.17 9.66
CA THR A 214 -78.29 48.08 10.07
C THR A 214 -78.70 49.21 11.03
N LEU A 215 -77.81 49.61 11.93
CA LEU A 215 -78.04 50.75 12.82
C LEU A 215 -78.11 52.06 12.02
N HIS A 216 -77.23 52.24 11.04
CA HIS A 216 -77.24 53.41 10.17
C HIS A 216 -78.57 53.55 9.42
N ASP A 217 -79.08 52.46 8.86
CA ASP A 217 -80.38 52.43 8.19
C ASP A 217 -81.53 52.73 9.16
N GLY A 218 -81.49 52.16 10.37
CA GLY A 218 -82.47 52.44 11.43
C GLY A 218 -82.49 53.90 11.88
N VAL A 219 -81.32 54.54 12.03
CA VAL A 219 -81.21 55.98 12.32
C VAL A 219 -81.84 56.81 11.20
N ASN A 220 -81.50 56.52 9.94
CA ASN A 220 -82.03 57.26 8.80
C ASN A 220 -83.56 57.16 8.72
N LEU A 221 -84.12 55.97 8.96
CA LEU A 221 -85.56 55.74 8.98
C LEU A 221 -86.26 56.50 10.13
N ALA A 222 -85.64 56.52 11.32
CA ALA A 222 -86.13 57.30 12.47
C ALA A 222 -86.12 58.81 12.19
N VAL A 223 -85.08 59.32 11.53
CA VAL A 223 -85.00 60.73 11.13
C VAL A 223 -86.09 61.08 10.12
N GLN A 224 -86.32 60.22 9.12
CA GLN A 224 -87.34 60.45 8.09
C GLN A 224 -88.75 60.46 8.68
N THR A 225 -89.08 59.51 9.56
CA THR A 225 -90.39 59.46 10.24
C THR A 225 -90.60 60.65 11.19
N SER A 226 -89.54 61.10 11.89
CA SER A 226 -89.58 62.31 12.71
C SER A 226 -89.90 63.56 11.89
N GLN A 227 -89.30 63.71 10.71
CA GLN A 227 -89.59 64.82 9.79
C GLN A 227 -91.05 64.80 9.32
N GLU A 228 -91.59 63.63 8.98
CA GLU A 228 -92.98 63.47 8.56
C GLU A 228 -93.96 63.85 9.68
N ILE A 229 -93.71 63.41 10.91
CA ILE A 229 -94.53 63.76 12.08
C ILE A 229 -94.50 65.27 12.34
N THR A 230 -93.32 65.89 12.26
CA THR A 230 -93.15 67.34 12.44
C THR A 230 -93.96 68.12 11.39
N HIS A 231 -93.96 67.65 10.14
CA HIS A 231 -94.78 68.24 9.07
C HIS A 231 -96.30 68.06 9.29
N LYS A 232 -96.71 66.90 9.80
CA LYS A 232 -98.12 66.66 10.18
C LYS A 232 -98.55 67.54 11.36
N GLN A 233 -97.68 67.75 12.34
CA GLN A 233 -97.94 68.60 13.50
C GLN A 233 -98.09 70.09 13.14
N THR A 234 -97.27 70.62 12.22
CA THR A 234 -97.45 72.00 11.74
C THR A 234 -98.77 72.18 10.99
N THR A 235 -99.17 71.16 10.21
CA THR A 235 -100.46 71.14 9.51
C THR A 235 -101.64 71.14 10.50
N ILE A 236 -101.57 70.36 11.59
CA ILE A 236 -102.58 70.38 12.66
C ILE A 236 -102.69 71.76 13.31
N LEU A 237 -101.57 72.38 13.68
CA LEU A 237 -101.57 73.71 14.31
C LEU A 237 -102.21 74.77 13.40
N GLN A 238 -101.92 74.71 12.11
CA GLN A 238 -102.54 75.56 11.10
C GLN A 238 -104.05 75.30 11.01
N GLN A 239 -104.45 74.03 10.95
CA GLN A 239 -105.85 73.62 10.83
C GLN A 239 -106.67 73.94 12.09
N GLN A 240 -106.05 73.95 13.28
CA GLN A 240 -106.66 74.39 14.53
C GLN A 240 -106.87 75.92 14.57
N SER A 241 -105.94 76.68 13.99
CA SER A 241 -106.10 78.13 13.81
C SER A 241 -107.25 78.46 12.85
N ASP A 242 -107.30 77.76 11.71
CA ASP A 242 -108.37 77.91 10.73
C ASP A 242 -109.74 77.51 11.29
N LEU A 243 -109.78 76.45 12.11
CA LEU A 243 -110.97 76.02 12.83
C LEU A 243 -111.48 77.13 13.75
N LEU A 244 -110.63 77.73 14.59
CA LEU A 244 -111.05 78.82 15.49
C LEU A 244 -111.61 80.03 14.71
N ASN A 245 -111.03 80.33 13.55
CA ASN A 245 -111.48 81.42 12.69
C ASN A 245 -112.85 81.12 12.04
N VAL A 246 -113.03 79.92 11.47
CA VAL A 246 -114.29 79.50 10.85
C VAL A 246 -115.39 79.36 11.90
N THR A 247 -115.10 78.76 13.05
CA THR A 247 -116.06 78.58 14.14
C THR A 247 -116.53 79.94 14.69
N GLY A 248 -115.60 80.90 14.82
CA GLY A 248 -115.92 82.28 15.18
C GLY A 248 -116.86 82.94 14.18
N ARG A 249 -116.60 82.80 12.87
CA ARG A 249 -117.47 83.33 11.80
C ARG A 249 -118.85 82.66 11.77
N THR A 250 -118.93 81.36 12.02
CA THR A 250 -120.22 80.67 12.10
C THR A 250 -121.01 81.08 13.33
N PHE A 251 -120.33 81.33 14.45
CA PHE A 251 -120.99 81.78 15.68
C PHE A 251 -121.52 83.20 15.54
N SER A 252 -120.77 84.10 14.87
CA SER A 252 -121.26 85.44 14.56
C SER A 252 -122.47 85.40 13.60
N ALA A 253 -122.44 84.56 12.57
CA ALA A 253 -123.57 84.39 11.65
C ALA A 253 -124.82 83.81 12.34
N LEU A 254 -124.65 82.86 13.28
CA LEU A 254 -125.74 82.34 14.12
C LEU A 254 -126.32 83.41 15.05
N THR A 255 -125.45 84.23 15.64
CA THR A 255 -125.88 85.32 16.54
C THR A 255 -126.66 86.39 15.76
N GLU A 256 -126.23 86.69 14.55
CA GLU A 256 -126.90 87.60 13.62
C GLU A 256 -128.24 87.03 13.11
N SER A 257 -128.27 85.74 12.75
CA SER A 257 -129.51 85.03 12.41
C SER A 257 -130.48 84.96 13.58
N ALA A 258 -130.01 84.77 14.81
CA ALA A 258 -130.84 84.76 16.01
C ALA A 258 -131.44 86.14 16.31
N ALA A 259 -130.68 87.22 16.09
CA ALA A 259 -131.16 88.59 16.21
C ALA A 259 -132.23 88.90 15.14
N HIS A 260 -132.06 88.40 13.91
CA HIS A 260 -133.03 88.54 12.83
C HIS A 260 -134.35 87.81 13.13
N VAL A 261 -134.29 86.58 13.66
CA VAL A 261 -135.47 85.80 14.10
C VAL A 261 -136.22 86.52 15.22
N HIS A 262 -135.51 87.16 16.16
CA HIS A 262 -136.14 87.92 17.25
C HIS A 262 -136.89 89.16 16.73
N GLY A 263 -136.33 89.85 15.73
CA GLY A 263 -136.99 90.98 15.06
C GLY A 263 -138.20 90.59 14.21
N GLN A 264 -138.20 89.40 13.63
CA GLN A 264 -139.32 88.87 12.82
C GLN A 264 -140.46 88.28 13.66
N LEU A 265 -140.19 87.82 14.90
CA LEU A 265 -141.21 87.30 15.82
C LEU A 265 -142.25 88.35 16.22
N ALA A 266 -141.89 89.64 16.20
CA ALA A 266 -142.78 90.76 16.53
C ALA A 266 -143.77 91.11 15.40
N THR A 267 -143.54 90.66 14.16
CA THR A 267 -144.33 91.07 12.98
C THR A 267 -144.96 89.92 12.20
N ALA A 268 -144.78 88.66 12.61
CA ALA A 268 -145.26 87.49 11.87
C ALA A 268 -146.24 86.60 12.67
N LEU A 269 -147.38 87.16 13.13
CA LEU A 269 -148.57 86.38 13.55
C LEU A 269 -149.61 86.24 12.43
N SER A 270 -149.17 86.35 11.16
CA SER A 270 -149.96 86.05 9.97
C SER A 270 -149.04 85.57 8.85
N GLN A 271 -149.16 84.28 8.55
CA GLN A 271 -148.64 83.53 7.39
C GLN A 271 -147.20 82.99 7.45
N GLN A 272 -147.13 81.71 7.09
CA GLN A 272 -146.08 80.73 7.33
C GLN A 272 -145.42 80.36 6.00
N ASP A 273 -144.12 80.67 5.85
CA ASP A 273 -143.19 80.05 4.89
C ASP A 273 -141.70 80.35 5.19
N THR A 274 -141.38 81.32 6.05
CA THR A 274 -140.00 81.75 6.36
C THR A 274 -139.26 80.93 7.41
N LEU A 275 -139.93 80.01 8.12
CA LEU A 275 -139.31 79.15 9.15
C LEU A 275 -138.48 77.99 8.57
N LEU A 276 -138.75 77.54 7.33
CA LEU A 276 -138.06 76.40 6.72
C LEU A 276 -136.68 76.75 6.15
N MET A 277 -136.43 78.00 5.71
CA MET A 277 -135.12 78.41 5.20
C MET A 277 -134.06 78.55 6.30
N GLY A 278 -134.42 79.10 7.47
CA GLY A 278 -133.49 79.27 8.59
C GLY A 278 -132.99 77.94 9.19
N GLN A 279 -133.82 76.89 9.15
CA GLN A 279 -133.43 75.55 9.61
C GLN A 279 -132.46 74.84 8.65
N ALA A 280 -132.57 75.09 7.33
CA ALA A 280 -131.71 74.49 6.32
C ALA A 280 -130.27 75.06 6.35
N ASP A 281 -130.09 76.33 6.69
CA ASP A 281 -128.77 76.95 6.84
C ASP A 281 -128.06 76.53 8.13
N ALA A 282 -128.82 76.35 9.23
CA ALA A 282 -128.29 75.78 10.47
C ALA A 282 -127.86 74.32 10.29
N HIS A 283 -128.65 73.51 9.56
CA HIS A 283 -128.31 72.11 9.29
C HIS A 283 -127.04 71.96 8.44
N ARG A 284 -126.91 72.75 7.37
CA ARG A 284 -125.69 72.78 6.53
C ARG A 284 -124.44 73.23 7.31
N SER A 285 -124.61 74.09 8.31
CA SER A 285 -123.50 74.52 9.17
C SER A 285 -123.06 73.42 10.15
N LEU A 286 -124.01 72.67 10.71
CA LEU A 286 -123.73 71.48 11.54
C LEU A 286 -123.05 70.37 10.72
N GLU A 287 -123.49 70.14 9.48
CA GLU A 287 -122.90 69.12 8.60
C GLU A 287 -121.43 69.42 8.25
N ARG A 288 -121.09 70.69 7.97
CA ARG A 288 -119.69 71.11 7.79
C ARG A 288 -118.86 70.89 9.05
N MET A 289 -119.41 71.20 10.22
CA MET A 289 -118.71 70.99 11.50
C MET A 289 -118.46 69.51 11.79
N VAL A 290 -119.43 68.64 11.50
CA VAL A 290 -119.29 67.18 11.63
C VAL A 290 -118.23 66.63 10.66
N SER A 291 -118.22 67.09 9.41
CA SER A 291 -117.19 66.67 8.43
C SER A 291 -115.78 67.12 8.82
N MET A 292 -115.64 68.32 9.39
CA MET A 292 -114.36 68.85 9.88
C MET A 292 -113.88 68.09 11.12
N GLN A 293 -114.79 67.72 12.03
CA GLN A 293 -114.48 66.90 13.19
C GLN A 293 -113.99 65.49 12.79
N HIS A 294 -114.55 64.90 11.73
CA HIS A 294 -114.10 63.61 11.21
C HIS A 294 -112.68 63.67 10.64
N ASN A 295 -112.38 64.70 9.84
CA ASN A 295 -111.03 64.92 9.31
C ASN A 295 -110.01 65.18 10.43
N MET A 296 -110.38 65.94 11.47
CA MET A 296 -109.54 66.16 12.66
C MET A 296 -109.27 64.84 13.39
N SER A 297 -110.30 64.00 13.58
CA SER A 297 -110.13 62.68 14.20
C SER A 297 -109.15 61.81 13.42
N HIS A 298 -109.28 61.74 12.09
CA HIS A 298 -108.39 60.95 11.25
C HIS A 298 -106.93 61.45 11.32
N VAL A 299 -106.72 62.77 11.26
CA VAL A 299 -105.37 63.36 11.35
C VAL A 299 -104.75 63.14 12.73
N VAL A 300 -105.51 63.30 13.81
CA VAL A 300 -105.05 63.01 15.19
C VAL A 300 -104.71 61.54 15.35
N THR A 301 -105.55 60.62 14.86
CA THR A 301 -105.27 59.18 14.90
C THR A 301 -104.01 58.83 14.11
N SER A 302 -103.82 59.39 12.91
CA SER A 302 -102.61 59.16 12.10
C SER A 302 -101.33 59.72 12.74
N THR A 303 -101.45 60.80 13.53
CA THR A 303 -100.31 61.43 14.22
C THR A 303 -99.94 60.67 15.49
N LEU A 304 -100.93 60.21 16.26
CA LEU A 304 -100.72 59.31 17.40
C LEU A 304 -100.07 58.00 16.95
N HIS A 305 -100.51 57.45 15.82
CA HIS A 305 -99.90 56.26 15.23
C HIS A 305 -98.44 56.49 14.82
N GLY A 306 -98.13 57.64 14.19
CA GLY A 306 -96.74 58.01 13.89
C GLY A 306 -95.88 58.18 15.14
N GLN A 307 -96.42 58.78 16.22
CA GLN A 307 -95.71 58.94 17.49
C GLN A 307 -95.46 57.60 18.20
N GLU A 308 -96.41 56.66 18.15
CA GLU A 308 -96.24 55.30 18.63
C GLU A 308 -95.14 54.57 17.85
N GLN A 309 -95.16 54.68 16.53
CA GLN A 309 -94.14 54.09 15.67
C GLN A 309 -92.75 54.69 15.93
N LEU A 310 -92.66 56.00 16.19
CA LEU A 310 -91.41 56.66 16.55
C LEU A 310 -90.90 56.24 17.94
N LEU A 311 -91.78 56.08 18.93
CA LEU A 311 -91.41 55.57 20.25
C LEU A 311 -90.89 54.14 20.18
N VAL A 312 -91.55 53.28 19.41
CA VAL A 312 -91.08 51.91 19.15
C VAL A 312 -89.72 51.95 18.46
N MET A 313 -89.56 52.79 17.44
CA MET A 313 -88.32 52.90 16.68
C MET A 313 -87.16 53.48 17.51
N GLN A 314 -87.42 54.43 18.41
CA GLN A 314 -86.41 54.94 19.35
C GLN A 314 -86.01 53.89 20.38
N HIS A 315 -86.97 53.12 20.89
CA HIS A 315 -86.67 52.05 21.83
C HIS A 315 -85.84 50.95 21.17
N THR A 316 -86.19 50.51 19.95
CA THR A 316 -85.38 49.54 19.21
C THR A 316 -84.00 50.10 18.90
N LEU A 317 -83.90 51.34 18.42
CA LEU A 317 -82.60 51.99 18.12
C LEU A 317 -81.69 52.05 19.36
N HIS A 318 -82.23 52.44 20.50
CA HIS A 318 -81.48 52.51 21.76
C HIS A 318 -81.03 51.12 22.23
N THR A 319 -81.88 50.11 22.04
CA THR A 319 -81.57 48.72 22.39
C THR A 319 -80.47 48.17 21.47
N ASP A 320 -80.57 48.42 20.17
CA ASP A 320 -79.59 48.01 19.16
C ASP A 320 -78.26 48.73 19.36
N GLN A 321 -78.28 50.03 19.71
CA GLN A 321 -77.07 50.80 20.03
C GLN A 321 -76.36 50.26 21.28
N HIS A 322 -77.10 49.91 22.33
CA HIS A 322 -76.51 49.29 23.52
C HIS A 322 -75.97 47.89 23.23
N ALA A 323 -76.68 47.09 22.43
CA ALA A 323 -76.20 45.77 22.01
C ALA A 323 -74.90 45.88 21.20
N LEU A 324 -74.83 46.82 20.24
CA LEU A 324 -73.63 47.10 19.46
C LEU A 324 -72.47 47.60 20.34
N HIS A 325 -72.73 48.48 21.30
CA HIS A 325 -71.70 48.97 22.23
C HIS A 325 -71.15 47.84 23.12
N ASN A 326 -72.03 46.98 23.63
CA ASN A 326 -71.62 45.84 24.45
C ASN A 326 -70.82 44.81 23.63
N GLN A 327 -71.30 44.49 22.43
CA GLN A 327 -70.63 43.56 21.52
C GLN A 327 -69.28 44.09 21.03
N THR A 328 -69.18 45.38 20.70
CA THR A 328 -67.89 46.01 20.33
C THR A 328 -66.88 45.95 21.47
N MET A 329 -67.29 46.28 22.70
CA MET A 329 -66.41 46.24 23.89
C MET A 329 -65.89 44.84 24.20
N GLN A 330 -66.76 43.84 24.14
CA GLN A 330 -66.37 42.45 24.39
C GLN A 330 -65.38 41.95 23.33
N GLU A 331 -65.62 42.28 22.06
CA GLU A 331 -64.77 41.80 20.96
C GLU A 331 -63.42 42.53 20.90
N LEU A 332 -63.38 43.85 21.16
CA LEU A 332 -62.12 44.59 21.25
C LEU A 332 -61.24 44.11 22.41
N GLY A 333 -61.82 43.78 23.58
CA GLY A 333 -61.05 43.28 24.72
C GLY A 333 -60.39 41.92 24.43
N VAL A 334 -61.09 41.01 23.76
CA VAL A 334 -60.53 39.72 23.32
C VAL A 334 -59.41 39.93 22.29
N LEU A 335 -59.60 40.89 21.38
CA LEU A 335 -58.60 41.24 20.36
C LEU A 335 -57.30 41.78 20.99
N GLU A 336 -57.44 42.73 21.93
CA GLU A 336 -56.31 43.37 22.62
C GLU A 336 -55.52 42.35 23.46
N SER A 337 -56.22 41.43 24.14
CA SER A 337 -55.59 40.34 24.88
C SER A 337 -54.81 39.38 23.97
N ARG A 338 -55.35 39.01 22.80
CA ARG A 338 -54.63 38.12 21.87
C ARG A 338 -53.46 38.82 21.19
N ALA A 339 -53.60 40.10 20.85
CA ALA A 339 -52.53 40.90 20.25
C ALA A 339 -51.33 41.06 21.20
N THR A 340 -51.60 41.30 22.49
CA THR A 340 -50.55 41.38 23.52
C THR A 340 -49.89 40.02 23.79
N GLU A 341 -50.66 38.93 23.81
CA GLU A 341 -50.12 37.57 23.93
C GLU A 341 -49.20 37.20 22.75
N VAL A 342 -49.64 37.48 21.52
CA VAL A 342 -48.85 37.26 20.31
C VAL A 342 -47.56 38.09 20.34
N SER A 343 -47.65 39.36 20.71
CA SER A 343 -46.48 40.24 20.78
C SER A 343 -45.45 39.76 21.81
N ALA A 344 -45.89 39.32 22.98
CA ALA A 344 -45.00 38.80 24.02
C ALA A 344 -44.34 37.47 23.61
N LYS A 345 -45.10 36.58 22.98
CA LYS A 345 -44.54 35.31 22.45
C LYS A 345 -43.58 35.53 21.27
N LEU A 346 -43.83 36.53 20.43
CA LEU A 346 -42.94 36.87 19.32
C LEU A 346 -41.60 37.44 19.82
N ASP A 347 -41.64 38.32 20.82
CA ASP A 347 -40.44 38.91 21.43
C ASP A 347 -39.55 37.85 22.11
N THR A 348 -40.18 36.96 22.89
CA THR A 348 -39.46 35.82 23.51
C THR A 348 -38.85 34.89 22.46
N SER A 349 -39.57 34.62 21.36
CA SER A 349 -39.06 33.79 20.25
C SER A 349 -37.87 34.43 19.53
N LEU A 350 -37.90 35.74 19.29
CA LEU A 350 -36.80 36.48 18.65
C LEU A 350 -35.55 36.51 19.55
N GLN A 351 -35.73 36.71 20.85
CA GLN A 351 -34.66 36.66 21.84
C GLN A 351 -33.97 35.29 21.84
N GLN A 352 -34.76 34.22 21.70
CA GLN A 352 -34.28 32.84 21.70
C GLN A 352 -33.48 32.51 20.43
N GLU A 353 -33.86 33.07 19.27
CA GLU A 353 -33.11 32.94 18.02
C GLU A 353 -31.73 33.60 18.09
N LEU A 354 -31.64 34.80 18.66
CA LEU A 354 -30.36 35.52 18.86
C LEU A 354 -29.40 34.78 19.80
N MET A 355 -29.91 34.22 20.90
CA MET A 355 -29.09 33.41 21.81
C MET A 355 -28.56 32.14 21.12
N LEU A 356 -29.37 31.50 20.29
CA LEU A 356 -29.01 30.26 19.60
C LEU A 356 -27.94 30.51 18.53
N LEU A 357 -28.05 31.63 17.79
CA LEU A 357 -27.05 32.06 16.82
C LEU A 357 -25.69 32.36 17.47
N ASP A 358 -25.68 33.04 18.62
CA ASP A 358 -24.45 33.33 19.36
C ASP A 358 -23.83 32.06 19.95
N ALA A 359 -24.64 31.14 20.49
CA ALA A 359 -24.17 29.85 20.98
C ALA A 359 -23.58 28.99 19.84
N GLN A 360 -24.18 29.02 18.65
CA GLN A 360 -23.67 28.33 17.47
C GLN A 360 -22.30 28.86 17.04
N GLN A 361 -22.16 30.18 16.97
CA GLN A 361 -20.92 30.84 16.58
C GLN A 361 -19.79 30.51 17.56
N ARG A 362 -20.08 30.54 18.88
CA ARG A 362 -19.12 30.19 19.93
C ARG A 362 -18.67 28.72 19.86
N ALA A 363 -19.58 27.79 19.57
CA ALA A 363 -19.22 26.39 19.38
C ALA A 363 -18.31 26.20 18.15
N HIS A 364 -18.61 26.89 17.04
CA HIS A 364 -17.80 26.81 15.83
C HIS A 364 -16.39 27.37 16.02
N THR A 365 -16.24 28.52 16.68
CA THR A 365 -14.92 29.11 16.93
C THR A 365 -14.07 28.26 17.87
N GLN A 366 -14.66 27.74 18.96
CA GLN A 366 -13.95 26.82 19.88
C GLN A 366 -13.46 25.57 19.17
N PHE A 367 -14.31 24.94 18.34
CA PHE A 367 -13.90 23.78 17.57
C PHE A 367 -12.75 24.10 16.60
N HIS A 368 -12.83 25.24 15.93
CA HIS A 368 -11.80 25.67 14.99
C HIS A 368 -10.44 25.92 15.68
N ASP A 369 -10.44 26.54 16.86
CA ASP A 369 -9.21 26.79 17.63
C ASP A 369 -8.57 25.49 18.14
N ILE A 370 -9.39 24.56 18.66
CA ILE A 370 -8.94 23.22 19.07
C ILE A 370 -8.27 22.52 17.87
N MET A 371 -8.93 22.53 16.71
CA MET A 371 -8.41 21.90 15.51
C MET A 371 -7.09 22.55 15.06
N ILE A 372 -6.98 23.88 14.98
CA ILE A 372 -5.72 24.54 14.60
C ILE A 372 -4.58 24.14 15.53
N ASN A 373 -4.77 24.24 16.84
CA ASN A 373 -3.71 24.02 17.81
C ASN A 373 -3.19 22.57 17.77
N HIS A 374 -4.11 21.60 17.65
CA HIS A 374 -3.73 20.19 17.55
C HIS A 374 -3.17 19.81 16.18
N THR A 375 -3.63 20.41 15.09
CA THR A 375 -3.09 20.16 13.75
C THR A 375 -1.66 20.69 13.61
N ALA A 376 -1.37 21.85 14.21
CA ALA A 376 -0.02 22.41 14.26
C ALA A 376 0.94 21.52 15.08
N ALA A 377 0.48 21.00 16.23
CA ALA A 377 1.26 20.05 17.03
C ALA A 377 1.54 18.74 16.28
N LEU A 378 0.54 18.20 15.57
CA LEU A 378 0.71 17.00 14.74
C LEU A 378 1.67 17.27 13.56
N GLN A 379 1.58 18.42 12.91
CA GLN A 379 2.48 18.80 11.83
C GLN A 379 3.95 18.81 12.28
N GLY A 380 4.25 19.39 13.45
CA GLY A 380 5.60 19.39 14.02
C GLY A 380 6.16 17.97 14.24
N LEU A 381 5.33 17.03 14.67
CA LEU A 381 5.72 15.63 14.88
C LEU A 381 5.97 14.89 13.56
N THR A 382 5.20 15.18 12.50
CA THR A 382 5.48 14.61 11.16
C THR A 382 6.83 15.06 10.61
N ASP A 383 7.21 16.31 10.85
CA ASP A 383 8.49 16.88 10.40
C ASP A 383 9.68 16.24 11.15
N GLN A 384 9.50 15.87 12.42
CA GLN A 384 10.49 15.07 13.16
C GLN A 384 10.59 13.63 12.65
N SER A 385 9.48 13.01 12.22
CA SER A 385 9.51 11.65 11.64
C SER A 385 10.33 11.55 10.34
N LEU A 386 10.41 12.65 9.58
CA LEU A 386 11.28 12.75 8.39
C LEU A 386 12.76 12.67 8.77
N ASN A 387 13.15 13.25 9.91
CA ASN A 387 14.53 13.16 10.40
C ASN A 387 14.89 11.73 10.84
N VAL A 388 13.97 11.00 11.47
CA VAL A 388 14.15 9.57 11.81
C VAL A 388 14.29 8.73 10.54
N ARG A 389 13.48 9.01 9.52
CA ARG A 389 13.57 8.34 8.21
C ARG A 389 14.91 8.58 7.53
N ASN A 390 15.40 9.82 7.55
CA ASN A 390 16.70 10.16 6.98
C ASN A 390 17.86 9.50 7.75
N ALA A 391 17.77 9.40 9.08
CA ALA A 391 18.75 8.68 9.90
C ALA A 391 18.74 7.17 9.62
N PHE A 392 17.56 6.57 9.44
CA PHE A 392 17.43 5.17 9.08
C PHE A 392 17.95 4.88 7.67
N GLU A 393 17.67 5.76 6.70
CA GLU A 393 18.19 5.66 5.34
C GLU A 393 19.73 5.73 5.31
N PHE A 394 20.32 6.64 6.10
CA PHE A 394 21.77 6.73 6.28
C PHE A 394 22.38 5.43 6.86
N VAL A 395 21.75 4.80 7.84
CA VAL A 395 22.22 3.53 8.44
C VAL A 395 22.04 2.35 7.48
N VAL A 396 20.92 2.29 6.76
CA VAL A 396 20.63 1.22 5.79
C VAL A 396 21.58 1.27 4.60
N GLU A 397 21.92 2.47 4.11
CA GLU A 397 22.87 2.65 3.01
C GLU A 397 24.28 2.13 3.37
N HIS A 398 24.73 2.40 4.60
CA HIS A 398 26.01 1.90 5.11
C HIS A 398 26.02 0.39 5.37
N LEU A 399 24.90 -0.18 5.85
CA LEU A 399 24.76 -1.62 6.05
C LEU A 399 24.67 -2.39 4.72
N ALA A 400 24.03 -1.82 3.70
CA ALA A 400 23.88 -2.43 2.38
C ALA A 400 25.23 -2.57 1.65
N ALA A 401 26.09 -1.55 1.73
CA ALA A 401 27.43 -1.56 1.15
C ALA A 401 28.35 -2.62 1.78
N LEU A 402 28.18 -2.88 3.09
CA LEU A 402 28.95 -3.88 3.83
C LEU A 402 28.45 -5.30 3.56
N ARG A 403 27.12 -5.46 3.43
CA ARG A 403 26.48 -6.74 3.16
C ARG A 403 26.92 -7.34 1.82
N THR A 404 27.06 -6.53 0.77
CA THR A 404 27.47 -7.00 -0.57
C THR A 404 28.94 -7.47 -0.62
N LEU A 405 29.82 -6.87 0.17
CA LEU A 405 31.25 -7.22 0.21
C LEU A 405 31.53 -8.50 1.01
N VAL A 406 30.81 -8.70 2.12
CA VAL A 406 30.95 -9.91 2.97
C VAL A 406 30.26 -11.12 2.31
N ILE A 407 29.06 -10.94 1.76
CA ILE A 407 28.31 -12.02 1.10
C ILE A 407 29.11 -12.59 -0.09
N THR A 408 29.67 -11.73 -0.94
CA THR A 408 30.40 -12.19 -2.15
C THR A 408 31.67 -12.99 -1.82
N GLN A 409 32.44 -12.62 -0.79
CA GLN A 409 33.68 -13.34 -0.45
C GLN A 409 33.44 -14.70 0.22
N PHE A 410 32.42 -14.84 1.08
CA PHE A 410 32.11 -16.12 1.73
C PHE A 410 31.44 -17.14 0.81
N PHE A 411 30.71 -16.70 -0.22
CA PHE A 411 30.10 -17.61 -1.21
C PHE A 411 31.12 -18.30 -2.12
N ASP A 412 32.26 -17.66 -2.37
CA ASP A 412 33.33 -18.18 -3.22
C ASP A 412 34.07 -19.36 -2.59
N LEU A 413 34.41 -19.26 -1.30
CA LEU A 413 35.10 -20.35 -0.60
C LEU A 413 34.23 -21.60 -0.47
N LYS A 414 32.94 -21.44 -0.15
CA LYS A 414 31.99 -22.56 -0.03
C LYS A 414 31.77 -23.27 -1.38
N SER A 415 31.65 -22.49 -2.46
CA SER A 415 31.48 -23.06 -3.80
C SER A 415 32.72 -23.83 -4.25
N PHE A 416 33.92 -23.31 -3.96
CA PHE A 416 35.18 -23.98 -4.29
C PHE A 416 35.31 -25.34 -3.59
N ALA A 417 35.04 -25.41 -2.28
CA ALA A 417 35.10 -26.65 -1.52
C ALA A 417 34.11 -27.72 -2.06
N PHE A 418 32.90 -27.30 -2.45
CA PHE A 418 31.91 -28.19 -3.05
C PHE A 418 32.38 -28.81 -4.38
N TYR A 419 32.89 -27.99 -5.31
CA TYR A 419 33.39 -28.50 -6.60
C TYR A 419 34.62 -29.38 -6.44
N PHE A 420 35.49 -29.08 -5.48
CA PHE A 420 36.65 -29.92 -5.15
C PHE A 420 36.24 -31.33 -4.73
N VAL A 421 35.27 -31.45 -3.81
CA VAL A 421 34.73 -32.75 -3.38
C VAL A 421 34.08 -33.49 -4.55
N LEU A 422 33.32 -32.80 -5.40
CA LEU A 422 32.70 -33.42 -6.58
C LEU A 422 33.71 -33.97 -7.58
N VAL A 423 34.83 -33.25 -7.82
CA VAL A 423 35.92 -33.75 -8.68
C VAL A 423 36.52 -35.02 -8.08
N LEU A 424 36.78 -35.06 -6.77
CA LEU A 424 37.25 -36.27 -6.09
C LEU A 424 36.26 -37.44 -6.22
N CYS A 425 34.96 -37.18 -6.05
CA CYS A 425 33.92 -38.18 -6.25
C CYS A 425 33.88 -38.68 -7.70
N CYS A 426 34.02 -37.80 -8.69
CA CYS A 426 34.08 -38.19 -10.11
C CYS A 426 35.30 -39.08 -10.39
N MET A 427 36.44 -38.74 -9.82
CA MET A 427 37.67 -39.52 -9.93
C MET A 427 37.52 -40.92 -9.32
N ALA A 428 36.90 -41.00 -8.14
CA ALA A 428 36.61 -42.29 -7.48
C ALA A 428 35.60 -43.14 -8.28
N SER A 429 34.54 -42.52 -8.80
CA SER A 429 33.47 -43.18 -9.57
C SER A 429 33.94 -43.72 -10.93
N THR A 430 34.99 -43.11 -11.50
CA THR A 430 35.56 -43.46 -12.80
C THR A 430 36.85 -44.29 -12.68
N ALA A 431 37.25 -44.67 -11.46
CA ALA A 431 38.41 -45.53 -11.21
C ALA A 431 38.22 -46.98 -11.72
N SER A 432 36.98 -47.41 -11.92
CA SER A 432 36.68 -48.74 -12.48
C SER A 432 36.93 -48.76 -13.99
N LYS A 433 37.58 -49.83 -14.49
CA LYS A 433 37.83 -50.04 -15.93
C LYS A 433 36.55 -49.94 -16.80
N ARG A 434 35.38 -50.19 -16.19
CA ARG A 434 34.07 -50.12 -16.85
C ARG A 434 33.58 -48.69 -17.15
N THR A 435 34.00 -47.71 -16.35
CA THR A 435 33.52 -46.32 -16.41
C THR A 435 34.63 -45.30 -16.71
N ALA A 436 35.85 -45.77 -16.99
CA ALA A 436 37.02 -44.92 -17.26
C ALA A 436 36.82 -43.95 -18.44
N GLY A 437 36.09 -44.38 -19.49
CA GLY A 437 35.76 -43.52 -20.64
C GLY A 437 34.82 -42.35 -20.32
N ALA A 438 34.12 -42.39 -19.17
CA ALA A 438 33.19 -41.35 -18.75
C ALA A 438 33.85 -40.18 -17.99
N ARG A 439 35.16 -40.25 -17.71
CA ARG A 439 35.86 -39.28 -16.86
C ARG A 439 35.93 -37.88 -17.46
N LEU A 440 36.32 -37.77 -18.73
CA LEU A 440 36.37 -36.49 -19.43
C LEU A 440 34.99 -35.84 -19.60
N PRO A 441 33.93 -36.56 -20.04
CA PRO A 441 32.61 -35.95 -20.18
C PRO A 441 31.99 -35.53 -18.82
N LEU A 442 32.25 -36.25 -17.73
CA LEU A 442 31.80 -35.82 -16.40
C LEU A 442 32.48 -34.53 -15.95
N LEU A 443 33.80 -34.43 -16.11
CA LEU A 443 34.53 -33.22 -15.74
C LEU A 443 34.13 -32.02 -16.60
N SER A 444 33.82 -32.22 -17.89
CA SER A 444 33.32 -31.13 -18.74
C SER A 444 31.95 -30.61 -18.31
N VAL A 445 31.05 -31.48 -17.83
CA VAL A 445 29.73 -31.05 -17.33
C VAL A 445 29.87 -30.20 -16.07
N TRP A 446 30.75 -30.58 -15.14
CA TRP A 446 31.02 -29.77 -13.93
C TRP A 446 31.67 -28.44 -14.25
N LEU A 447 32.65 -28.43 -15.17
CA LEU A 447 33.30 -27.19 -15.61
C LEU A 447 32.28 -26.25 -16.28
N GLY A 448 31.42 -26.77 -17.15
CA GLY A 448 30.35 -25.98 -17.79
C GLY A 448 29.37 -25.39 -16.77
N THR A 449 29.01 -26.16 -15.74
CA THR A 449 28.12 -25.68 -14.66
C THR A 449 28.75 -24.54 -13.86
N LEU A 450 30.06 -24.63 -13.55
CA LEU A 450 30.80 -23.57 -12.88
C LEU A 450 30.86 -22.29 -13.74
N VAL A 451 31.09 -22.43 -15.05
CA VAL A 451 31.12 -21.28 -15.97
C VAL A 451 29.73 -20.62 -16.05
N VAL A 452 28.64 -21.39 -16.14
CA VAL A 452 27.28 -20.84 -16.17
C VAL A 452 26.96 -20.08 -14.87
N GLU A 453 27.34 -20.62 -13.70
CA GLU A 453 27.15 -19.94 -12.41
C GLU A 453 27.91 -18.61 -12.33
N ARG A 454 29.15 -18.57 -12.83
CA ARG A 454 30.03 -17.38 -12.71
C ARG A 454 29.87 -16.36 -13.82
N ALA A 455 29.61 -16.79 -15.05
CA ALA A 455 29.54 -15.90 -16.21
C ALA A 455 28.12 -15.44 -16.55
N VAL A 456 27.08 -16.20 -16.16
CA VAL A 456 25.69 -15.88 -16.52
C VAL A 456 24.88 -15.50 -15.30
N LEU A 457 24.91 -16.34 -14.26
CA LEU A 457 24.05 -16.15 -13.09
C LEU A 457 24.50 -14.97 -12.20
N PHE A 458 25.81 -14.81 -12.01
CA PHE A 458 26.39 -13.74 -11.19
C PHE A 458 26.10 -12.32 -11.73
N PRO A 459 26.33 -11.98 -13.02
CA PRO A 459 26.06 -10.64 -13.51
C PRO A 459 24.56 -10.33 -13.66
N VAL A 460 23.71 -11.34 -13.91
CA VAL A 460 22.27 -11.13 -14.14
C VAL A 460 21.47 -11.05 -12.84
N LEU A 461 21.82 -11.85 -11.84
CA LEU A 461 21.08 -11.95 -10.56
C LEU A 461 21.87 -11.44 -9.35
N GLY A 462 23.06 -10.86 -9.54
CA GLY A 462 23.93 -10.40 -8.45
C GLY A 462 23.30 -9.34 -7.54
N ALA A 463 22.28 -8.62 -8.01
CA ALA A 463 21.52 -7.68 -7.19
C ALA A 463 20.63 -8.37 -6.13
N ASP A 464 20.12 -9.57 -6.45
CA ASP A 464 19.20 -10.33 -5.58
C ASP A 464 19.85 -11.62 -5.07
N ALA A 465 20.55 -11.50 -3.93
CA ALA A 465 21.31 -12.61 -3.33
C ALA A 465 20.48 -13.89 -3.09
N LEU A 466 19.18 -13.76 -2.75
CA LEU A 466 18.29 -14.91 -2.52
C LEU A 466 17.95 -15.65 -3.82
N ALA A 467 17.74 -14.89 -4.91
CA ALA A 467 17.43 -15.46 -6.22
C ALA A 467 18.66 -16.21 -6.76
N PHE A 468 19.84 -15.59 -6.69
CA PHE A 468 21.11 -16.23 -7.09
C PHE A 468 21.33 -17.60 -6.42
N VAL A 469 21.15 -17.68 -5.09
CA VAL A 469 21.33 -18.95 -4.34
C VAL A 469 20.35 -20.03 -4.81
N THR A 470 19.11 -19.65 -5.09
CA THR A 470 18.06 -20.59 -5.51
C THR A 470 18.35 -21.17 -6.89
N TYR A 471 18.68 -20.31 -7.86
CA TYR A 471 18.97 -20.74 -9.24
C TYR A 471 20.28 -21.52 -9.36
N ALA A 472 21.31 -21.18 -8.57
CA ALA A 472 22.55 -21.95 -8.52
C ALA A 472 22.30 -23.38 -8.01
N TRP A 473 21.47 -23.54 -6.98
CA TRP A 473 21.10 -24.87 -6.47
C TRP A 473 20.35 -25.73 -7.50
N ILE A 474 19.48 -25.10 -8.31
CA ILE A 474 18.76 -25.80 -9.38
C ILE A 474 19.73 -26.27 -10.47
N ALA A 475 20.66 -25.40 -10.91
CA ALA A 475 21.67 -25.74 -11.90
C ALA A 475 22.54 -26.95 -11.47
N ARG A 476 22.98 -26.96 -10.20
CA ARG A 476 23.75 -28.09 -9.63
C ARG A 476 22.97 -29.40 -9.62
N LYS A 477 21.68 -29.38 -9.29
CA LYS A 477 20.84 -30.58 -9.30
C LYS A 477 20.70 -31.17 -10.72
N ILE A 478 20.52 -30.32 -11.72
CA ILE A 478 20.43 -30.74 -13.13
C ILE A 478 21.75 -31.38 -13.58
N ALA A 479 22.89 -30.75 -13.26
CA ALA A 479 24.21 -31.28 -13.60
C ALA A 479 24.47 -32.67 -12.99
N VAL A 480 24.06 -32.90 -11.73
CA VAL A 480 24.17 -34.22 -11.09
C VAL A 480 23.37 -35.28 -11.86
N VAL A 481 22.13 -34.96 -12.26
CA VAL A 481 21.28 -35.89 -13.02
C VAL A 481 21.93 -36.26 -14.36
N VAL A 482 22.48 -35.28 -15.08
CA VAL A 482 23.20 -35.50 -16.35
C VAL A 482 24.42 -36.41 -16.13
N CYS A 483 25.21 -36.17 -15.09
CA CYS A 483 26.38 -36.99 -14.75
C CYS A 483 26.00 -38.45 -14.42
N VAL A 484 24.91 -38.67 -13.69
CA VAL A 484 24.42 -40.02 -13.38
C VAL A 484 23.98 -40.75 -14.65
N VAL A 485 23.24 -40.07 -15.54
CA VAL A 485 22.81 -40.66 -16.82
C VAL A 485 24.01 -41.04 -17.69
N LEU A 486 25.02 -40.17 -17.78
CA LEU A 486 26.26 -40.45 -18.53
C LEU A 486 27.03 -41.65 -17.95
N LEU A 487 27.14 -41.74 -16.61
CA LEU A 487 27.77 -42.89 -15.95
C LEU A 487 26.99 -44.18 -16.21
N CYS A 488 25.66 -44.15 -16.13
CA CYS A 488 24.81 -45.31 -16.41
C CYS A 488 24.92 -45.76 -17.87
N ALA A 489 24.94 -44.81 -18.82
CA ALA A 489 25.09 -45.12 -20.24
C ALA A 489 26.45 -45.76 -20.55
N CYS A 490 27.54 -45.19 -20.02
CA CYS A 490 28.88 -45.75 -20.18
C CYS A 490 29.02 -47.13 -19.50
N ALA A 491 28.39 -47.33 -18.34
CA ALA A 491 28.38 -48.63 -17.67
C ALA A 491 27.57 -49.68 -18.45
N ALA A 492 26.46 -49.30 -19.10
CA ALA A 492 25.63 -50.19 -19.91
C ALA A 492 26.28 -50.57 -21.25
N LEU A 493 27.03 -49.65 -21.85
CA LEU A 493 27.71 -49.85 -23.14
C LEU A 493 29.07 -50.56 -23.01
N HIS A 494 29.55 -50.81 -21.79
CA HIS A 494 30.84 -51.47 -21.57
C HIS A 494 30.75 -52.97 -21.92
N ARG A 495 31.36 -53.33 -23.05
CA ARG A 495 31.53 -54.71 -23.53
C ARG A 495 32.96 -55.16 -23.20
N ASP A 496 33.12 -56.27 -22.45
CA ASP A 496 34.43 -56.78 -22.00
C ASP A 496 35.30 -57.26 -23.20
N TYR A 497 36.06 -56.35 -23.81
CA TYR A 497 36.95 -56.63 -24.93
C TYR A 497 38.13 -57.54 -24.54
N GLU A 498 38.65 -57.47 -23.31
CA GLU A 498 39.77 -58.33 -22.89
C GLU A 498 39.41 -59.81 -22.85
N ARG A 499 38.15 -60.15 -22.51
CA ARG A 499 37.70 -61.55 -22.53
C ARG A 499 37.51 -62.08 -23.95
N MET A 500 37.15 -61.21 -24.89
CA MET A 500 37.14 -61.55 -26.33
C MET A 500 38.56 -61.67 -26.89
N ASN A 501 39.46 -60.77 -26.51
CA ASN A 501 40.84 -60.78 -27.00
C ASN A 501 41.64 -61.96 -26.43
N HIS A 502 41.43 -62.33 -25.17
CA HIS A 502 42.02 -63.55 -24.60
C HIS A 502 41.53 -64.81 -25.32
N LYS A 503 40.25 -64.88 -25.70
CA LYS A 503 39.74 -65.98 -26.53
C LYS A 503 40.42 -66.03 -27.91
N LEU A 504 40.65 -64.89 -28.55
CA LEU A 504 41.37 -64.79 -29.83
C LEU A 504 42.85 -65.16 -29.67
N LEU A 505 43.52 -64.70 -28.61
CA LEU A 505 44.92 -65.03 -28.33
C LEU A 505 45.12 -66.51 -28.03
N VAL A 506 44.20 -67.14 -27.30
CA VAL A 506 44.22 -68.60 -27.08
C VAL A 506 44.04 -69.36 -28.39
N GLN A 507 43.17 -68.88 -29.30
CA GLN A 507 43.03 -69.47 -30.63
C GLN A 507 44.32 -69.33 -31.46
N VAL A 508 44.96 -68.16 -31.46
CA VAL A 508 46.21 -67.91 -32.19
C VAL A 508 47.38 -68.72 -31.62
N ALA A 509 47.48 -68.82 -30.28
CA ALA A 509 48.49 -69.64 -29.62
C ALA A 509 48.36 -71.13 -29.99
N GLY A 510 47.13 -71.66 -30.04
CA GLY A 510 46.88 -73.04 -30.48
C GLY A 510 47.28 -73.29 -31.94
N VAL A 511 47.09 -72.29 -32.82
CA VAL A 511 47.57 -72.38 -34.22
C VAL A 511 49.10 -72.38 -34.28
N GLN A 512 49.77 -71.57 -33.45
CA GLN A 512 51.23 -71.48 -33.43
C GLN A 512 51.92 -72.77 -32.96
N GLU A 513 51.33 -73.47 -31.99
CA GLU A 513 51.82 -74.78 -31.53
C GLU A 513 51.68 -75.86 -32.63
N THR A 514 50.60 -75.80 -33.41
CA THR A 514 50.41 -76.70 -34.56
C THR A 514 51.48 -76.44 -35.63
N VAL A 515 51.73 -75.17 -35.97
CA VAL A 515 52.74 -74.78 -36.97
C VAL A 515 54.16 -75.12 -36.51
N SER A 516 54.50 -74.93 -35.23
CA SER A 516 55.84 -75.28 -34.74
C SER A 516 56.10 -76.79 -34.83
N SER A 517 55.10 -77.61 -34.53
CA SER A 517 55.22 -79.07 -34.68
C SER A 517 55.51 -79.50 -36.14
N GLN A 518 54.90 -78.82 -37.11
CA GLN A 518 55.15 -79.08 -38.54
C GLN A 518 56.55 -78.61 -38.97
N VAL A 519 57.02 -77.48 -38.44
CA VAL A 519 58.37 -76.97 -38.73
C VAL A 519 59.45 -77.89 -38.14
N ASP A 520 59.24 -78.43 -36.94
CA ASP A 520 60.19 -79.36 -36.32
C ASP A 520 60.26 -80.69 -37.08
N GLU A 521 59.13 -81.20 -37.57
CA GLU A 521 59.10 -82.40 -38.40
C GLU A 521 59.81 -82.19 -39.75
N CYS A 522 59.59 -81.03 -40.40
CA CYS A 522 60.32 -80.65 -41.61
C CYS A 522 61.83 -80.50 -41.35
N ARG A 523 62.22 -79.92 -40.21
CA ARG A 523 63.64 -79.79 -39.81
C ARG A 523 64.30 -81.16 -39.64
N ARG A 524 63.59 -82.15 -39.07
CA ARG A 524 64.10 -83.53 -38.97
C ARG A 524 64.37 -84.12 -40.36
N GLN A 525 63.41 -84.00 -41.28
CA GLN A 525 63.58 -84.50 -42.65
C GLN A 525 64.77 -83.84 -43.37
N VAL A 526 64.95 -82.53 -43.21
CA VAL A 526 66.11 -81.81 -43.77
C VAL A 526 67.42 -82.29 -43.15
N SER A 527 67.44 -82.56 -41.84
CA SER A 527 68.65 -83.07 -41.17
C SER A 527 69.02 -84.48 -41.64
N GLU A 528 68.04 -85.38 -41.82
CA GLU A 528 68.30 -86.72 -42.38
C GLU A 528 68.86 -86.64 -43.80
N LEU A 529 68.30 -85.75 -44.63
CA LEU A 529 68.80 -85.54 -46.00
C LEU A 529 70.23 -84.96 -46.01
N SER A 530 70.52 -84.02 -45.10
CA SER A 530 71.86 -83.45 -44.92
C SER A 530 72.90 -84.51 -44.53
N TYR A 531 72.56 -85.42 -43.61
CA TYR A 531 73.45 -86.51 -43.22
C TYR A 531 73.70 -87.49 -44.38
N ALA A 532 72.67 -87.82 -45.15
CA ALA A 532 72.79 -88.67 -46.33
C ALA A 532 73.73 -88.06 -47.39
N LEU A 533 73.62 -86.74 -47.62
CA LEU A 533 74.42 -86.03 -48.62
C LEU A 533 75.91 -85.96 -48.22
N GLN A 534 76.18 -85.78 -46.93
CA GLN A 534 77.56 -85.75 -46.41
C GLN A 534 78.22 -87.13 -46.41
N HIS A 535 77.45 -88.20 -46.19
CA HIS A 535 77.92 -89.58 -46.36
C HIS A 535 78.25 -89.86 -47.83
N LEU A 536 77.42 -89.40 -48.76
CA LEU A 536 77.68 -89.57 -50.19
C LEU A 536 78.95 -88.81 -50.63
N GLN A 537 79.15 -87.58 -50.14
CA GLN A 537 80.31 -86.77 -50.48
C GLN A 537 81.63 -87.38 -49.96
N THR A 538 81.61 -87.96 -48.75
CA THR A 538 82.79 -88.65 -48.20
C THR A 538 83.10 -89.95 -48.94
N GLU A 539 82.07 -90.71 -49.34
CA GLU A 539 82.26 -91.92 -50.14
C GLU A 539 82.85 -91.61 -51.53
N VAL A 540 82.38 -90.54 -52.19
CA VAL A 540 82.93 -90.09 -53.48
C VAL A 540 84.37 -89.61 -53.36
N MET A 541 84.71 -88.83 -52.33
CA MET A 541 86.08 -88.36 -52.10
C MET A 541 87.05 -89.52 -51.87
N LEU A 542 86.65 -90.54 -51.10
CA LEU A 542 87.48 -91.72 -50.85
C LEU A 542 87.74 -92.51 -52.14
N LYS A 543 86.71 -92.68 -52.98
CA LYS A 543 86.85 -93.33 -54.29
C LYS A 543 87.80 -92.54 -55.20
N LEU A 544 87.71 -91.21 -55.20
CA LEU A 544 88.57 -90.34 -56.01
C LEU A 544 90.04 -90.40 -55.58
N GLU A 545 90.32 -90.41 -54.27
CA GLU A 545 91.68 -90.53 -53.73
C GLU A 545 92.32 -91.89 -54.06
N THR A 546 91.50 -92.95 -54.05
CA THR A 546 91.92 -94.30 -54.47
C THR A 546 92.26 -94.38 -55.96
N VAL A 547 91.60 -93.59 -56.80
CA VAL A 547 91.90 -93.50 -58.25
C VAL A 547 93.18 -92.68 -58.48
N LEU A 548 93.33 -91.54 -57.79
CA LEU A 548 94.51 -90.68 -57.89
C LEU A 548 95.80 -91.42 -57.52
N THR A 549 95.78 -92.20 -56.43
CA THR A 549 96.93 -93.01 -55.99
C THR A 549 97.31 -94.08 -57.01
N ARG A 550 96.34 -94.76 -57.63
CA ARG A 550 96.61 -95.71 -58.73
C ARG A 550 97.21 -95.03 -59.96
N LEU A 551 96.77 -93.81 -60.28
CA LEU A 551 97.31 -93.06 -61.41
C LEU A 551 98.77 -92.67 -61.16
N GLU A 552 99.09 -92.28 -59.93
CA GLU A 552 100.44 -91.90 -59.50
C GLU A 552 101.41 -93.09 -59.54
N GLU A 553 100.97 -94.29 -59.14
CA GLU A 553 101.75 -95.53 -59.28
C GLU A 553 102.05 -95.88 -60.74
N THR A 554 101.10 -95.69 -61.66
CA THR A 554 101.33 -95.93 -63.10
C THR A 554 102.30 -94.93 -63.74
N LEU A 555 102.36 -93.69 -63.24
CA LEU A 555 103.26 -92.65 -63.75
C LEU A 555 104.71 -92.83 -63.27
N GLN A 556 104.92 -93.35 -62.06
CA GLN A 556 106.29 -93.58 -61.54
C GLN A 556 107.00 -94.76 -62.22
N HIS A 557 106.29 -95.71 -62.83
CA HIS A 557 106.90 -96.90 -63.44
C HIS A 557 107.44 -96.69 -64.87
N LYS A 558 107.31 -95.49 -65.47
CA LYS A 558 107.67 -95.20 -66.88
C LYS A 558 109.01 -94.44 -67.08
N HIS A 559 109.78 -94.16 -66.03
CA HIS A 559 111.11 -93.52 -66.14
C HIS A 559 112.27 -94.50 -65.86
N ALA A 560 112.83 -95.05 -66.96
CA ALA A 560 114.08 -95.83 -67.18
C ALA A 560 113.80 -97.23 -67.81
N PRO A 561 114.71 -97.86 -68.61
CA PRO A 561 115.99 -97.40 -69.20
C PRO A 561 116.27 -97.85 -70.68
N ASN A 562 117.31 -97.26 -71.29
CA ASN A 562 118.23 -97.77 -72.33
C ASN A 562 117.74 -98.29 -73.71
N ASN A 563 118.62 -98.08 -74.70
CA ASN A 563 118.58 -98.44 -76.13
C ASN A 563 118.17 -99.90 -76.45
N ASN A 564 117.17 -100.09 -77.32
CA ASN A 564 117.30 -100.59 -78.71
C ASN A 564 115.92 -100.92 -79.33
N ASN A 565 115.77 -100.48 -80.58
CA ASN A 565 114.66 -100.60 -81.54
C ASN A 565 113.71 -101.82 -81.43
N VAL A 566 112.39 -101.58 -81.35
CA VAL A 566 111.29 -102.38 -81.96
C VAL A 566 109.99 -101.54 -81.95
N SER A 567 109.19 -101.74 -83.00
CA SER A 567 107.80 -101.32 -83.25
C SER A 567 106.85 -101.48 -82.04
N ASP A 568 105.82 -100.63 -81.90
CA ASP A 568 104.46 -100.93 -82.38
C ASP A 568 103.43 -99.94 -81.82
N ASP A 569 102.39 -99.78 -82.63
CA ASP A 569 101.11 -99.10 -82.45
C ASP A 569 100.38 -99.59 -81.19
N SER A 570 99.80 -98.71 -80.33
CA SER A 570 98.73 -99.00 -79.33
C SER A 570 98.60 -98.05 -78.13
N THR A 571 99.42 -97.01 -77.98
CA THR A 571 99.39 -96.17 -76.75
C THR A 571 98.23 -95.16 -76.65
N GLU A 572 97.35 -95.09 -77.64
CA GLU A 572 96.19 -94.17 -77.64
C GLU A 572 94.92 -94.82 -77.03
N HIS A 573 94.82 -96.15 -76.98
CA HIS A 573 93.60 -96.85 -76.53
C HIS A 573 93.53 -97.15 -75.02
N THR A 574 94.65 -97.07 -74.29
CA THR A 574 94.67 -97.31 -72.83
C THR A 574 94.34 -96.06 -72.00
N ALA A 575 94.43 -94.86 -72.58
CA ALA A 575 94.03 -93.61 -71.92
C ALA A 575 92.51 -93.36 -71.98
N GLU A 576 91.83 -93.79 -73.06
CA GLU A 576 90.36 -93.69 -73.17
C GLU A 576 89.63 -94.70 -72.26
N LEU A 577 90.18 -95.90 -72.05
CA LEU A 577 89.52 -96.93 -71.25
C LEU A 577 89.50 -96.62 -69.74
N LEU A 578 90.46 -95.84 -69.22
CA LEU A 578 90.51 -95.43 -67.81
C LEU A 578 89.63 -94.21 -67.50
N LEU A 579 89.34 -93.37 -68.49
CA LEU A 579 88.41 -92.23 -68.37
C LEU A 579 86.94 -92.68 -68.42
N GLN A 580 86.64 -93.79 -69.10
CA GLN A 580 85.26 -94.30 -69.18
C GLN A 580 84.84 -95.09 -67.93
N GLN A 581 85.79 -95.58 -67.13
CA GLN A 581 85.53 -96.31 -65.88
C GLN A 581 85.43 -95.41 -64.63
N THR A 582 85.60 -94.09 -64.80
CA THR A 582 85.51 -93.08 -63.72
C THR A 582 84.27 -92.19 -63.82
N VAL A 583 83.42 -92.40 -64.83
CA VAL A 583 82.19 -91.61 -65.09
C VAL A 583 80.88 -92.42 -64.88
N GLU A 584 80.96 -93.73 -64.65
CA GLU A 584 79.91 -94.54 -63.99
C GLU A 584 80.23 -94.70 -62.50
#